data_AF-A0ABD6HZL6-F1
#
_entry.id   AF-A0ABD6HZL6-F1
#
_cell.length_a   1.000
_cell.length_b   1.000
_cell.length_c   1.000
_cell.angle_alpha   90.00
_cell.angle_beta   90.00
_cell.angle_gamma   90.00
#
_symmetry.space_group_name_H-M   'P 1'
#
loop_
_entity.id
_entity.type
_entity.pdbx_description
1 polymer ?
#
loop_
_entity_poly.entity_id
_entity_poly.type
_entity_poly.pdbx_seq_one_letter_code
_entity_poly.pdbx_strand_id
1 'polypeptide(L)' 'MALFDGMTMWRRVGWSRWRWYLLRRRTRRELLLLNDRQLADIGLTRAEAWKEGYKPFWRE' A
#
# COMPACT_ATOMS: atom_id res chain seq x y z
N MET A 1 -1.62 23.14 -43.75
CA MET A 1 -2.69 22.95 -42.75
C MET A 1 -2.12 22.14 -41.58
N ALA A 2 -1.56 22.84 -40.60
CA ALA A 2 -1.14 22.24 -39.34
C ALA A 2 -2.36 22.25 -38.40
N LEU A 3 -2.97 21.08 -38.19
CA LEU A 3 -4.02 20.92 -37.21
C LEU A 3 -3.38 20.81 -35.83
N PHE A 4 -3.40 21.94 -35.11
CA PHE A 4 -3.28 22.09 -33.66
C PHE A 4 -4.10 20.99 -32.94
N ASP A 5 -3.49 20.23 -32.04
CA ASP A 5 -3.29 20.53 -30.61
C ASP A 5 -4.41 19.94 -29.74
N GLY A 6 -4.04 19.34 -28.61
CA GLY A 6 -4.99 19.12 -27.52
C GLY A 6 -5.55 17.73 -27.22
N MET A 7 -4.81 16.62 -27.38
CA MET A 7 -5.28 15.32 -26.85
C MET A 7 -4.24 14.48 -26.10
N THR A 8 -3.27 15.13 -25.44
CA THR A 8 -2.36 14.50 -24.47
C THR A 8 -2.73 14.81 -23.02
N MET A 9 -3.97 15.21 -22.71
CA MET A 9 -4.32 15.68 -21.37
C MET A 9 -5.62 15.12 -20.80
N TRP A 10 -5.72 13.79 -20.65
CA TRP A 10 -6.58 13.20 -19.61
C TRP A 10 -6.03 11.87 -19.09
N ARG A 11 -4.78 11.83 -18.58
CA ARG A 11 -4.44 10.86 -17.52
C ARG A 11 -5.10 11.35 -16.23
N ARG A 12 -6.43 11.20 -16.14
CA ARG A 12 -7.16 11.42 -14.89
C ARG A 12 -6.86 10.22 -13.97
N VAL A 13 -5.73 10.29 -13.26
CA VAL A 13 -5.31 9.30 -12.26
C VAL A 13 -6.21 9.43 -11.03
N GLY A 14 -7.45 8.95 -11.14
CA GLY A 14 -8.48 9.05 -10.10
C GLY A 14 -8.61 7.81 -9.21
N TRP A 15 -7.71 6.82 -9.32
CA TRP A 15 -7.81 5.51 -8.64
C TRP A 15 -6.62 5.18 -7.73
N SER A 16 -5.73 6.13 -7.49
CA SER A 16 -4.45 5.90 -6.83
C SER A 16 -4.59 5.62 -5.33
N ARG A 17 -5.35 6.43 -4.58
CA ARG A 17 -5.43 6.29 -3.10
C ARG A 17 -6.12 5.00 -2.64
N TRP A 18 -7.22 4.60 -3.27
CA TRP A 18 -7.91 3.35 -2.93
C TRP A 18 -7.03 2.12 -3.15
N ARG A 19 -6.26 2.09 -4.24
CA ARG A 19 -5.29 1.02 -4.50
C ARG A 19 -4.22 0.94 -3.40
N TRP A 20 -3.72 2.10 -2.94
CA TRP A 20 -2.78 2.16 -1.81
C TRP A 20 -3.38 1.67 -0.49
N TYR A 21 -4.63 2.02 -0.19
CA TYR A 21 -5.31 1.52 1.01
C TYR A 21 -5.53 0.00 0.96
N LEU A 22 -5.92 -0.54 -0.20
CA LEU A 22 -6.07 -1.99 -0.39
C LEU A 22 -4.73 -2.71 -0.22
N LEU A 23 -3.65 -2.17 -0.78
CA LEU A 23 -2.31 -2.72 -0.62
C LEU A 23 -1.89 -2.73 0.85
N ARG A 24 -2.03 -1.61 1.57
CA ARG A 24 -1.72 -1.51 3.00
C ARG A 24 -2.53 -2.49 3.84
N ARG A 25 -3.82 -2.63 3.56
CA ARG A 25 -4.67 -3.60 4.25
C ARG A 25 -4.19 -5.04 4.05
N ARG A 26 -3.69 -5.37 2.85
CA ARG A 26 -3.15 -6.70 2.55
C ARG A 26 -1.84 -6.93 3.30
N THR A 27 -0.87 -6.02 3.17
CA THR A 27 0.45 -6.19 3.80
C THR A 27 0.38 -6.23 5.32
N ARG A 28 -0.48 -5.41 5.94
CA ARG A 28 -0.73 -5.44 7.40
C ARG A 28 -1.26 -6.78 7.89
N ARG A 29 -2.12 -7.43 7.11
CA ARG A 29 -2.62 -8.77 7.44
C ARG A 29 -1.57 -9.83 7.26
N GLU A 30 -0.78 -9.73 6.19
CA GLU A 30 0.35 -10.64 5.95
C GLU A 30 1.34 -10.57 7.11
N LEU A 31 1.68 -9.38 7.62
CA LEU A 31 2.53 -9.22 8.82
C LEU A 31 2.01 -9.97 10.06
N LEU A 32 0.69 -10.02 10.26
CA LEU A 32 0.08 -10.75 11.39
C LEU A 32 0.12 -12.27 11.22
N LEU A 33 0.22 -12.76 9.98
CA LEU A 33 0.27 -14.18 9.66
C LEU A 33 1.69 -14.76 9.71
N LEU A 34 2.72 -13.91 9.65
CA LEU A 34 4.12 -14.35 9.72
C LEU A 34 4.47 -14.89 11.12
N ASN A 35 5.33 -15.91 11.14
CA ASN A 35 5.93 -16.41 12.37
C ASN A 35 7.17 -15.59 12.77
N ASP A 36 7.69 -15.81 13.98
CA ASP A 36 8.78 -14.98 14.53
C ASP A 36 10.08 -15.08 13.74
N ARG A 37 10.36 -16.24 13.11
CA ARG A 37 11.54 -16.41 12.24
C ARG A 37 11.38 -15.61 10.95
N GLN A 38 10.23 -15.70 10.30
CA GLN A 38 9.94 -14.93 9.08
C GLN A 38 9.93 -13.43 9.33
N LEU A 39 9.45 -12.99 10.50
CA LEU A 39 9.54 -11.60 10.92
C LEU A 39 11.01 -11.18 11.14
N ALA A 40 11.82 -12.03 11.77
CA ALA A 40 13.25 -11.77 11.95
C ALA A 40 14.00 -11.68 10.62
N ASP A 41 13.65 -12.51 9.62
CA ASP A 41 14.24 -12.46 8.27
C ASP A 41 14.03 -11.11 7.58
N ILE A 42 12.92 -10.42 7.87
CA ILE A 42 12.61 -9.08 7.37
C ILE A 42 12.97 -7.96 8.38
N GLY A 43 13.67 -8.31 9.47
CA GLY A 43 14.14 -7.36 10.47
C GLY A 43 13.05 -6.78 11.38
N LEU A 44 11.91 -7.46 11.53
CA LEU A 44 10.80 -7.04 12.39
C LEU A 44 10.67 -7.95 13.61
N THR A 45 10.23 -7.36 14.72
CA THR A 45 9.78 -8.09 15.89
C THR A 45 8.27 -8.38 15.82
N ARG A 46 7.81 -9.36 16.61
CA ARG A 46 6.37 -9.64 16.76
C ARG A 46 5.58 -8.41 17.21
N ALA A 47 6.15 -7.63 18.13
CA ALA A 47 5.51 -6.42 18.64
C ALA A 47 5.34 -5.35 17.56
N GLU A 48 6.33 -5.17 16.68
CA GLU A 48 6.24 -4.24 15.54
C GLU A 48 5.23 -4.71 14.49
N ALA A 49 5.21 -6.01 14.19
CA ALA A 49 4.21 -6.59 13.28
C ALA A 49 2.78 -6.37 13.78
N TRP A 50 2.55 -6.52 15.09
CA TRP A 50 1.25 -6.20 15.71
C TRP A 50 0.95 -4.71 15.67
N LYS A 51 1.90 -3.86 16.04
CA LYS A 51 1.74 -2.41 16.00
C LYS A 51 1.36 -1.92 14.60
N GLU A 52 1.96 -2.48 13.56
CA GLU A 52 1.62 -2.16 12.16
C GLU A 52 0.31 -2.81 11.72
N GLY A 53 0.09 -4.09 12.05
CA GLY A 53 -1.09 -4.86 11.68
C GLY A 53 -2.41 -4.32 12.22
N TYR A 54 -2.38 -3.74 13.43
CA TYR A 54 -3.56 -3.14 14.08
C TYR A 54 -3.82 -1.67 13.69
N LYS A 55 -2.98 -1.06 12.84
CA LYS A 55 -3.27 0.29 12.36
C LYS A 55 -4.54 0.29 11.49
N PRO A 56 -5.48 1.23 11.72
CA PRO A 56 -6.65 1.36 10.86
C PRO A 56 -6.24 1.64 9.41
N PHE A 57 -7.03 1.13 8.46
CA PHE A 57 -6.64 1.07 7.04
C PHE A 57 -6.40 2.44 6.39
N TRP A 58 -6.96 3.52 6.94
CA TRP A 58 -6.80 4.90 6.43
C TRP A 58 -5.53 5.60 6.93
N ARG A 59 -4.85 5.03 7.93
CA ARG A 59 -3.68 5.65 8.57
C ARG A 59 -2.38 5.10 7.99
N GLU A 60 -1.44 6.00 7.75
CA GLU A 60 -0.05 5.67 7.40
C GLU A 60 0.74 5.30 8.66
#